data_AF-A0A2L0EW61-F1
#
_entry.id   AF-A0A2L0EW61-F1
#
_cell.length_a   1.000
_cell.length_b   1.000
_cell.length_c   1.000
_cell.angle_alpha   90.00
_cell.angle_beta   90.00
_cell.angle_gamma   90.00
#
_symmetry.space_group_name_H-M   'P 1'
#
loop_
_entity.id
_entity.type
_entity.pdbx_description
1 polymer ?
#
loop_
_entity_poly.entity_id
_entity_poly.type
_entity_poly.pdbx_seq_one_letter_code
_entity_poly.pdbx_strand_id
1 'polypeptide(L)'
;MLHHSEDGWTAATSFEDVLDVNEEMLAVLAPHVPRFRFLLDDISRTSDEELRSRAMSAVGRLALFCFRHARRPDELIEQLAGWLDLVREVLRSPNGAAALAAIFRYILLRNEKRPPEEVVQTLLLIVGEEGRDAVVTAGEQLIERGRQEGLRKGRQEGQRDMLLKLLRGRFGALPDDAVARVQAADLPQLDRWFDRGLTAATLAEVLG
;
A
#
# COMPACT_ATOMS: atom_id res chain seq x y z
N MET A 1 -15.42 9.07 6.47
CA MET A 1 -14.79 7.88 5.84
C MET A 1 -14.82 8.11 4.34
N LEU A 2 -13.68 7.99 3.66
CA LEU A 2 -13.63 8.06 2.19
C LEU A 2 -13.80 6.64 1.62
N HIS A 3 -14.58 6.50 0.56
CA HIS A 3 -14.76 5.23 -0.15
C HIS A 3 -14.63 5.41 -1.66
N HIS A 4 -14.05 4.40 -2.32
CA HIS A 4 -13.85 4.38 -3.75
C HIS A 4 -13.72 2.93 -4.26
N SER A 5 -14.66 2.03 -3.94
CA SER A 5 -14.74 0.70 -4.58
C SER A 5 -15.57 0.70 -5.86
N GLU A 6 -15.46 -0.38 -6.66
CA GLU A 6 -16.12 -0.52 -7.97
C GLU A 6 -17.62 -0.34 -7.93
N ASP A 7 -18.26 -1.05 -7.02
CA ASP A 7 -19.72 -1.05 -6.90
C ASP A 7 -20.25 0.09 -6.01
N GLY A 8 -19.33 0.91 -5.48
CA GLY A 8 -19.63 1.89 -4.43
C GLY A 8 -19.89 1.24 -3.08
N TRP A 9 -20.22 2.08 -2.11
CA TRP A 9 -20.48 1.63 -0.75
C TRP A 9 -21.88 1.03 -0.62
N THR A 10 -21.95 -0.21 -0.15
CA THR A 10 -23.22 -0.95 0.02
C THR A 10 -23.56 -1.26 1.47
N ALA A 11 -22.65 -0.99 2.41
CA ALA A 11 -22.87 -1.32 3.83
C ALA A 11 -23.65 -0.22 4.57
N ALA A 12 -24.13 -0.57 5.77
CA ALA A 12 -24.76 0.37 6.69
C ALA A 12 -23.85 1.60 6.98
N THR A 13 -24.47 2.77 7.12
CA THR A 13 -23.78 4.02 7.53
C THR A 13 -24.12 4.47 8.94
N SER A 14 -25.16 3.87 9.53
CA SER A 14 -25.58 4.04 10.90
C SER A 14 -25.35 2.75 11.69
N PHE A 15 -25.22 2.85 13.01
CA PHE A 15 -25.02 1.68 13.86
C PHE A 15 -26.27 0.79 13.91
N GLU A 16 -27.45 1.41 13.94
CA GLU A 16 -28.72 0.70 13.98
C GLU A 16 -28.96 -0.17 12.74
N ASP A 17 -28.52 0.27 11.55
CA ASP A 17 -28.63 -0.50 10.31
C ASP A 17 -27.70 -1.73 10.25
N VAL A 18 -26.76 -1.87 11.19
CA VAL A 18 -25.89 -3.06 11.30
C VAL A 18 -26.57 -4.18 12.07
N LEU A 19 -27.58 -3.87 12.88
CA LEU A 19 -28.27 -4.85 13.73
C LEU A 19 -29.18 -5.71 12.87
N ASP A 20 -28.94 -7.03 12.87
CA ASP A 20 -29.79 -8.01 12.19
C ASP A 20 -31.04 -8.32 13.03
N VAL A 21 -31.93 -7.33 13.15
CA VAL A 21 -33.19 -7.41 13.93
C VAL A 21 -34.35 -6.80 13.14
N ASN A 22 -35.57 -7.28 13.39
CA ASN A 22 -36.76 -6.70 12.78
C ASN A 22 -37.15 -5.36 13.45
N GLU A 23 -38.06 -4.60 12.80
CA GLU A 23 -38.49 -3.28 13.30
C GLU A 23 -39.10 -3.32 14.71
N GLU A 24 -39.87 -4.36 15.04
CA GLU A 24 -40.47 -4.52 16.37
C GLU A 24 -39.40 -4.67 17.46
N MET A 25 -38.40 -5.52 17.24
CA MET A 25 -37.29 -5.72 18.17
C MET A 25 -36.41 -4.48 18.24
N LEU A 26 -36.17 -3.80 17.13
CA LEU A 26 -35.41 -2.55 17.10
C LEU A 26 -36.10 -1.46 17.93
N ALA A 27 -37.43 -1.37 17.90
CA ALA A 27 -38.20 -0.42 18.70
C ALA A 27 -38.06 -0.70 20.21
N VAL A 28 -38.04 -1.98 20.61
CA VAL A 28 -37.81 -2.39 22.01
C VAL A 28 -36.39 -2.03 22.46
N LEU A 29 -35.40 -2.25 21.59
CA LEU A 29 -33.99 -1.99 21.91
C LEU A 29 -33.60 -0.51 21.76
N ALA A 30 -34.43 0.33 21.14
CA ALA A 30 -34.13 1.72 20.84
C ALA A 30 -33.59 2.55 22.03
N PRO A 31 -34.07 2.38 23.28
CA PRO A 31 -33.51 3.08 24.44
C PRO A 31 -32.07 2.66 24.82
N HIS A 32 -31.63 1.50 24.34
CA HIS A 32 -30.35 0.87 24.67
C HIS A 32 -29.35 0.87 23.51
N VAL A 33 -29.78 1.20 22.28
CA VAL A 33 -28.93 1.23 21.09
C VAL A 33 -28.29 2.62 20.94
N PRO A 34 -26.95 2.73 20.93
CA PRO A 34 -26.27 3.98 20.64
C PRO A 34 -26.60 4.46 19.23
N ARG A 35 -27.03 5.72 19.11
CA ARG A 35 -27.37 6.32 17.81
C ARG A 35 -26.20 7.14 17.30
N PHE A 36 -25.47 6.59 16.36
CA PHE A 36 -24.44 7.33 15.65
C PHE A 36 -24.37 6.93 14.19
N ARG A 37 -24.01 7.90 13.37
CA ARG A 37 -23.76 7.75 11.94
C ARG A 37 -22.36 8.26 11.66
N PHE A 38 -21.62 7.59 10.78
CA PHE A 38 -20.40 8.18 10.25
C PHE A 38 -20.70 8.87 8.91
N LEU A 39 -20.01 9.97 8.66
CA LEU A 39 -20.07 10.62 7.35
C LEU A 39 -19.27 9.78 6.36
N LEU A 40 -19.95 9.28 5.33
CA LEU A 40 -19.33 8.57 4.21
C LEU A 40 -19.24 9.52 3.01
N ASP A 41 -18.03 9.63 2.45
CA ASP A 41 -17.76 10.29 1.18
C ASP A 41 -17.40 9.21 0.16
N ASP A 42 -18.38 8.78 -0.63
CA ASP A 42 -18.18 7.79 -1.67
C ASP A 42 -17.94 8.47 -3.02
N ILE A 43 -16.68 8.48 -3.45
CA ILE A 43 -16.26 9.13 -4.70
C ILE A 43 -16.36 8.20 -5.92
N SER A 44 -16.83 6.96 -5.76
CA SER A 44 -16.99 6.02 -6.87
C SER A 44 -17.95 6.53 -7.95
N ARG A 45 -18.96 7.31 -7.54
CA ARG A 45 -20.00 7.86 -8.42
C ARG A 45 -19.88 9.37 -8.63
N THR A 46 -18.95 10.05 -7.95
CA THR A 46 -18.70 11.48 -8.11
C THR A 46 -18.06 11.76 -9.46
N SER A 47 -18.49 12.78 -10.18
CA SER A 47 -17.88 13.21 -11.44
C SER A 47 -16.55 13.93 -11.22
N ASP A 48 -15.73 14.02 -12.27
CA ASP A 48 -14.46 14.75 -12.22
C ASP A 48 -14.67 16.25 -11.93
N GLU A 49 -15.77 16.83 -12.41
CA GLU A 49 -16.10 18.23 -12.16
C GLU A 49 -16.46 18.47 -10.69
N GLU A 50 -17.26 17.58 -10.09
CA GLU A 50 -17.56 17.63 -8.67
C GLU A 50 -16.32 17.42 -7.80
N LEU A 51 -15.34 16.63 -8.25
CA LEU A 51 -14.04 16.50 -7.58
C LEU A 51 -13.24 17.80 -7.68
N ARG A 52 -13.22 18.47 -8.84
CA ARG A 52 -12.56 19.78 -9.04
C ARG A 52 -13.16 20.87 -8.16
N SER A 53 -14.47 20.86 -7.95
CA SER A 53 -15.18 21.87 -7.16
C SER A 53 -15.13 21.63 -5.65
N ARG A 54 -14.49 20.55 -5.17
CA ARG A 54 -14.37 20.27 -3.72
C ARG A 54 -13.64 21.42 -3.02
N ALA A 55 -14.22 21.89 -1.91
CA ALA A 55 -13.61 22.90 -1.04
C ALA A 55 -12.45 22.31 -0.22
N MET A 56 -11.32 22.05 -0.88
CA MET A 56 -10.08 21.56 -0.27
C MET A 56 -8.86 21.97 -1.09
N SER A 57 -7.66 21.62 -0.60
CA SER A 57 -6.41 21.95 -1.30
C SER A 57 -6.32 21.29 -2.68
N ALA A 58 -5.51 21.87 -3.56
CA ALA A 58 -5.19 21.29 -4.87
C ALA A 58 -4.66 19.85 -4.74
N VAL A 59 -3.82 19.60 -3.73
CA VAL A 59 -3.27 18.27 -3.43
C VAL A 59 -4.39 17.29 -3.11
N GLY A 60 -5.36 17.71 -2.28
CA GLY A 60 -6.51 16.88 -1.93
C GLY A 60 -7.36 16.52 -3.15
N ARG A 61 -7.71 17.52 -3.97
CA ARG A 61 -8.47 17.32 -5.21
C ARG A 61 -7.76 16.38 -6.18
N LEU A 62 -6.45 16.56 -6.38
CA LEU A 62 -5.64 15.71 -7.26
C LEU A 62 -5.49 14.28 -6.72
N ALA A 63 -5.40 14.12 -5.39
CA ALA A 63 -5.38 12.80 -4.75
C ALA A 63 -6.72 12.07 -4.91
N LEU A 64 -7.85 12.77 -4.76
CA LEU A 64 -9.18 12.17 -5.00
C LEU A 64 -9.36 11.74 -6.46
N PHE A 65 -8.91 12.55 -7.41
CA PHE A 65 -8.84 12.16 -8.82
C PHE A 65 -8.04 10.86 -8.98
N CYS A 66 -6.84 10.79 -8.40
CA CYS A 66 -6.01 9.58 -8.47
C CYS A 66 -6.70 8.36 -7.86
N PHE A 67 -7.35 8.49 -6.69
CA PHE A 67 -8.03 7.37 -6.03
C PHE A 67 -9.27 6.89 -6.78
N ARG A 68 -10.02 7.81 -7.39
CA ARG A 68 -11.17 7.47 -8.23
C ARG A 68 -10.75 6.63 -9.43
N HIS A 69 -9.69 7.06 -10.12
CA HIS A 69 -9.23 6.43 -11.37
C HIS A 69 -8.20 5.32 -11.15
N ALA A 70 -7.77 5.06 -9.92
CA ALA A 70 -6.79 4.03 -9.57
C ALA A 70 -7.15 2.60 -10.00
N ARG A 71 -8.42 2.34 -10.35
CA ARG A 71 -8.91 1.04 -10.84
C ARG A 71 -8.70 0.85 -12.34
N ARG A 72 -8.53 1.95 -13.08
CA ARG A 72 -8.20 1.97 -14.50
C ARG A 72 -6.90 2.76 -14.67
N PRO A 73 -5.77 2.18 -14.24
CA PRO A 73 -4.50 2.90 -14.14
C PRO A 73 -3.99 3.41 -15.50
N ASP A 74 -4.36 2.73 -16.59
CA ASP A 74 -4.10 3.18 -17.96
C ASP A 74 -4.83 4.49 -18.27
N GLU A 75 -6.14 4.55 -17.99
CA GLU A 75 -6.96 5.74 -18.18
C GLU A 75 -6.55 6.88 -17.24
N LEU A 76 -6.07 6.58 -16.02
CA LEU A 76 -5.65 7.59 -15.04
C LEU A 76 -4.57 8.52 -15.61
N ILE A 77 -3.58 7.98 -16.31
CA ILE A 77 -2.48 8.77 -16.87
C ILE A 77 -3.01 9.60 -18.04
N GLU A 78 -3.85 9.03 -18.90
CA GLU A 78 -4.44 9.74 -20.04
C GLU A 78 -5.31 10.92 -19.58
N GLN A 79 -6.10 10.72 -18.53
CA GLN A 79 -6.99 11.75 -17.96
C GLN A 79 -6.22 12.82 -17.19
N LEU A 80 -5.00 12.55 -16.70
CA LEU A 80 -4.18 13.52 -15.98
C LEU A 80 -3.91 14.79 -16.80
N ALA A 81 -3.86 14.68 -18.13
CA ALA A 81 -3.71 15.83 -19.03
C ALA A 81 -4.81 16.89 -18.83
N GLY A 82 -6.04 16.47 -18.49
CA GLY A 82 -7.15 17.36 -18.18
C GLY A 82 -7.07 18.03 -16.80
N TRP A 83 -6.06 17.68 -16.00
CA TRP A 83 -5.86 18.16 -14.63
C TRP A 83 -4.52 18.90 -14.45
N LEU A 84 -3.89 19.32 -15.56
CA LEU A 84 -2.58 19.98 -15.55
C LEU A 84 -2.56 21.33 -14.84
N ASP A 85 -3.65 22.09 -14.92
CA ASP A 85 -3.84 23.31 -14.15
C ASP A 85 -3.73 23.03 -12.65
N LEU A 86 -4.36 21.94 -12.17
CA LEU A 86 -4.30 21.52 -10.78
C LEU A 86 -2.91 20.98 -10.41
N VAL A 87 -2.24 20.24 -11.30
CA VAL A 87 -0.84 19.82 -11.09
C VAL A 87 0.06 21.04 -10.87
N ARG A 88 -0.09 22.09 -11.69
CA ARG A 88 0.67 23.34 -11.53
C ARG A 88 0.30 24.09 -10.25
N GLU A 89 -0.98 24.09 -9.86
CA GLU A 89 -1.43 24.64 -8.57
C GLU A 89 -0.76 23.90 -7.39
N VAL A 90 -0.67 22.57 -7.46
CA VAL A 90 0.05 21.78 -6.46
C VAL A 90 1.53 22.14 -6.45
N LEU A 91 2.22 22.19 -7.59
CA LEU A 91 3.66 22.53 -7.65
C LEU A 91 3.98 23.85 -6.94
N ARG A 92 3.10 24.85 -7.09
CA ARG A 92 3.26 26.19 -6.49
C ARG A 92 2.89 26.24 -5.00
N SER A 93 2.27 25.20 -4.47
CA SER A 93 1.88 25.13 -3.06
C SER A 93 3.08 24.79 -2.16
N PRO A 94 3.05 25.15 -0.87
CA PRO A 94 4.07 24.71 0.09
C PRO A 94 4.19 23.18 0.10
N ASN A 95 5.42 22.67 0.01
CA ASN A 95 5.72 21.23 -0.14
C ASN A 95 5.11 20.57 -1.40
N GLY A 96 4.73 21.36 -2.40
CA GLY A 96 4.07 20.92 -3.63
C GLY A 96 4.84 19.85 -4.41
N ALA A 97 6.15 20.02 -4.58
CA ALA A 97 7.01 19.05 -5.26
C ALA A 97 7.01 17.68 -4.55
N ALA A 98 7.10 17.67 -3.22
CA ALA A 98 7.05 16.43 -2.44
C ALA A 98 5.66 15.76 -2.49
N ALA A 99 4.59 16.57 -2.46
CA ALA A 99 3.22 16.08 -2.61
C ALA A 99 3.00 15.45 -4.00
N LEU A 100 3.48 16.08 -5.07
CA LEU A 100 3.41 15.51 -6.42
C LEU A 100 4.28 14.28 -6.59
N ALA A 101 5.48 14.25 -6.02
CA ALA A 101 6.29 13.04 -6.01
C ALA A 101 5.54 11.88 -5.32
N ALA A 102 4.78 12.15 -4.26
CA ALA A 102 3.93 11.14 -3.62
C ALA A 102 2.78 10.67 -4.53
N ILE A 103 2.14 11.58 -5.27
CA ILE A 103 1.09 11.27 -6.24
C ILE A 103 1.65 10.46 -7.41
N PHE A 104 2.76 10.88 -8.04
CA PHE A 104 3.37 10.14 -9.14
C PHE A 104 3.90 8.78 -8.70
N ARG A 105 4.42 8.67 -7.48
CA ARG A 105 4.77 7.36 -6.91
C ARG A 105 3.55 6.46 -6.77
N TYR A 106 2.39 7.00 -6.38
CA TYR A 106 1.14 6.26 -6.37
C TYR A 106 0.74 5.81 -7.78
N ILE A 107 0.79 6.69 -8.77
CA ILE A 107 0.50 6.35 -10.17
C ILE A 107 1.41 5.22 -10.66
N LEU A 108 2.72 5.31 -10.42
CA LEU A 108 3.69 4.27 -10.79
C LEU A 108 3.37 2.92 -10.13
N LEU A 109 3.03 2.92 -8.84
CA LEU A 109 2.65 1.69 -8.12
C LEU A 109 1.35 1.06 -8.62
N ARG A 110 0.39 1.88 -9.07
CA ARG A 110 -0.90 1.37 -9.60
C ARG A 110 -0.82 0.89 -11.05
N ASN A 111 0.25 1.25 -11.76
CA ASN A 111 0.50 0.87 -13.16
C ASN A 111 1.44 -0.34 -13.27
N GLU A 112 1.32 -1.34 -12.39
CA GLU A 112 2.23 -2.50 -12.33
C GLU A 112 2.27 -3.36 -13.61
N LYS A 113 1.23 -3.29 -14.44
CA LYS A 113 1.12 -4.04 -15.70
C LYS A 113 1.91 -3.41 -16.85
N ARG A 114 2.31 -2.15 -16.72
CA ARG A 114 3.09 -1.42 -17.72
C ARG A 114 4.56 -1.36 -17.30
N PRO A 115 5.51 -1.36 -18.26
CA PRO A 115 6.89 -1.07 -17.95
C PRO A 115 7.00 0.31 -17.25
N PRO A 116 7.68 0.41 -16.10
CA PRO A 116 7.80 1.66 -15.36
C PRO A 116 8.36 2.80 -16.20
N GLU A 117 9.29 2.50 -17.10
CA GLU A 117 9.93 3.47 -18.00
C GLU A 117 8.91 4.14 -18.93
N GLU A 118 7.93 3.39 -19.44
CA GLU A 118 6.87 3.95 -20.29
C GLU A 118 5.95 4.88 -19.51
N VAL A 119 5.61 4.51 -18.27
CA VAL A 119 4.78 5.33 -17.39
C VAL A 119 5.50 6.64 -17.04
N VAL A 120 6.78 6.55 -16.68
CA VAL A 120 7.64 7.71 -16.40
C VAL A 120 7.73 8.61 -17.63
N GLN A 121 7.99 8.08 -18.82
CA GLN A 121 8.04 8.86 -20.06
C GLN A 121 6.72 9.56 -20.33
N THR A 122 5.59 8.87 -20.16
CA THR A 122 4.25 9.45 -20.35
C THR A 122 4.00 10.60 -19.37
N LEU A 123 4.35 10.41 -18.09
CA LEU A 123 4.23 11.45 -17.07
C LEU A 123 5.10 12.67 -17.42
N LEU A 124 6.36 12.47 -17.81
CA LEU A 124 7.26 13.56 -18.22
C LEU A 124 6.70 14.36 -19.41
N LEU A 125 6.11 13.69 -20.40
CA LEU A 125 5.46 14.35 -21.54
C LEU A 125 4.24 15.19 -21.11
N ILE A 126 3.45 14.69 -20.16
CA ILE A 126 2.25 15.37 -19.66
C ILE A 126 2.62 16.60 -18.82
N VAL A 127 3.51 16.43 -17.84
CA VAL A 127 3.79 17.47 -16.83
C VAL A 127 4.86 18.47 -17.28
N GLY A 128 5.69 18.10 -18.26
CA GLY A 128 6.79 18.91 -18.77
C GLY A 128 7.90 19.17 -17.74
N GLU A 129 8.74 20.16 -18.03
CA GLU A 129 9.90 20.49 -17.19
C GLU A 129 9.52 20.90 -15.76
N GLU A 130 8.37 21.57 -15.55
CA GLU A 130 7.92 22.03 -14.22
C GLU A 130 7.67 20.85 -13.26
N GLY A 131 7.20 19.71 -13.76
CA GLY A 131 6.92 18.51 -12.94
C GLY A 131 8.01 17.45 -12.97
N ARG A 132 9.09 17.66 -13.73
CA ARG A 132 10.15 16.67 -13.98
C ARG A 132 10.77 16.16 -12.69
N ASP A 133 11.16 17.05 -11.79
CA ASP A 133 11.82 16.69 -10.53
C ASP A 133 10.92 15.81 -9.65
N ALA A 134 9.62 16.08 -9.64
CA ALA A 134 8.66 15.27 -8.89
C ALA A 134 8.53 13.85 -9.49
N VAL A 135 8.55 13.70 -10.82
CA VAL A 135 8.52 12.39 -11.49
C VAL A 135 9.81 11.62 -11.22
N VAL A 136 10.97 12.26 -11.35
CA VAL A 136 12.28 11.66 -11.08
C VAL A 136 12.36 11.21 -9.61
N THR A 137 12.00 12.09 -8.68
CA THR A 137 11.97 11.79 -7.25
C THR A 137 11.06 10.60 -6.94
N ALA A 138 9.90 10.52 -7.58
CA ALA A 138 8.99 9.39 -7.41
C ALA A 138 9.62 8.06 -7.86
N GLY A 139 10.31 8.07 -9.01
CA GLY A 139 11.04 6.92 -9.55
C GLY A 139 12.19 6.48 -8.63
N GLU A 140 13.04 7.42 -8.21
CA GLU A 140 14.17 7.15 -7.32
C GLU A 140 13.72 6.53 -5.99
N GLN A 141 12.64 7.05 -5.40
CA GLN A 141 12.07 6.50 -4.18
C GLN A 141 11.56 5.06 -4.36
N LEU A 142 11.00 4.71 -5.52
CA LEU A 142 10.59 3.33 -5.80
C LEU A 142 11.78 2.40 -5.98
N ILE A 143 12.81 2.84 -6.72
CA ILE A 143 14.05 2.08 -6.89
C ILE A 143 14.69 1.81 -5.53
N GLU A 144 14.82 2.83 -4.69
CA GLU A 144 15.44 2.68 -3.38
C GLU A 144 14.64 1.77 -2.45
N ARG A 145 13.30 1.87 -2.45
CA ARG A 145 12.43 0.94 -1.71
C ARG A 145 12.60 -0.50 -2.20
N GLY A 146 12.60 -0.72 -3.51
CA GLY A 146 12.79 -2.03 -4.11
C GLY A 146 14.16 -2.63 -3.76
N ARG A 147 15.22 -1.81 -3.80
CA ARG A 147 16.57 -2.20 -3.39
C ARG A 147 16.64 -2.60 -1.91
N GLN A 148 16.05 -1.80 -1.02
CA GLN A 148 16.01 -2.10 0.41
C GLN A 148 15.22 -3.38 0.71
N GLU A 149 14.07 -3.56 0.05
CA GLU A 149 13.26 -4.77 0.21
C GLU A 149 14.00 -6.01 -0.33
N GLY A 150 14.62 -5.90 -1.49
CA GLY A 150 15.42 -6.97 -2.09
C GLY A 150 16.61 -7.37 -1.21
N LEU A 151 17.35 -6.39 -0.67
CA LEU A 151 18.45 -6.66 0.26
C LEU A 151 17.97 -7.34 1.54
N ARG A 152 16.82 -6.90 2.08
CA ARG A 152 16.23 -7.51 3.28
C ARG A 152 15.81 -8.96 3.03
N LYS A 153 15.10 -9.22 1.92
CA LYS A 153 14.69 -10.58 1.52
C LYS A 153 15.90 -11.48 1.28
N GLY A 154 16.88 -11.01 0.49
CA GLY A 154 18.09 -11.77 0.20
C GLY A 154 18.92 -12.09 1.44
N ARG A 155 19.02 -11.16 2.40
CA ARG A 155 19.67 -11.43 3.69
C ARG A 155 18.93 -12.51 4.49
N GLN A 156 17.60 -12.46 4.51
CA GLN A 156 16.79 -13.42 5.26
C GLN A 156 16.85 -14.81 4.63
N GLU A 157 16.69 -14.91 3.31
CA GLU A 157 16.85 -16.16 2.56
C GLU A 157 18.25 -16.75 2.75
N GLY A 158 19.30 -15.93 2.63
CA GLY A 158 20.68 -16.36 2.85
C GLY A 158 20.94 -16.88 4.26
N GLN A 159 20.37 -16.25 5.30
CA GLN A 159 20.49 -16.75 6.68
C GLN A 159 19.74 -18.06 6.89
N ARG A 160 18.55 -18.22 6.29
CA ARG A 160 17.80 -19.49 6.33
C ARG A 160 18.59 -20.62 5.69
N ASP A 161 19.11 -20.39 4.50
CA ASP A 161 19.90 -21.40 3.77
C ASP A 161 21.17 -21.78 4.52
N MET A 162 21.86 -20.79 5.09
CA MET A 162 23.06 -21.04 5.87
C MET A 162 22.77 -21.82 7.15
N LEU A 163 21.70 -21.47 7.88
CA LEU A 163 21.29 -22.18 9.09
C LEU A 163 20.88 -23.62 8.75
N LEU A 164 20.07 -23.84 7.72
CA LEU A 164 19.70 -25.19 7.28
C LEU A 164 20.93 -26.01 6.88
N LYS A 165 21.91 -25.41 6.20
CA LYS A 165 23.17 -26.07 5.86
C LYS A 165 23.97 -26.46 7.10
N LEU A 166 24.09 -25.56 8.08
CA LEU A 166 24.75 -25.83 9.36
C LEU A 166 24.06 -26.98 10.11
N LEU A 167 22.75 -26.90 10.27
CA LEU A 167 21.96 -27.90 11.00
C LEU A 167 22.04 -29.28 10.33
N ARG A 168 21.96 -29.34 9.00
CA ARG A 168 22.17 -30.60 8.26
C ARG A 168 23.57 -31.15 8.44
N GLY A 169 24.58 -30.27 8.45
CA GLY A 169 25.97 -30.67 8.68
C GLY A 169 26.22 -31.24 10.08
N ARG A 170 25.53 -30.73 11.10
CA ARG A 170 25.71 -31.18 12.50
C ARG A 170 24.82 -32.36 12.90
N PHE A 171 23.57 -32.37 12.43
CA PHE A 171 22.53 -33.29 12.92
C PHE A 171 22.03 -34.26 11.85
N GLY A 172 22.50 -34.15 10.60
CA GLY A 172 22.07 -35.02 9.50
C GLY A 172 20.75 -34.58 8.87
N ALA A 173 19.90 -35.55 8.49
CA ALA A 173 18.59 -35.23 7.92
C ALA A 173 17.73 -34.48 8.95
N LEU A 174 17.18 -33.33 8.54
CA LEU A 174 16.32 -32.52 9.39
C LEU A 174 14.85 -32.94 9.23
N PRO A 175 14.10 -33.07 10.34
CA PRO A 175 12.64 -33.20 10.29
C PRO A 175 11.96 -32.05 9.55
N ASP A 176 10.83 -32.32 8.89
CA ASP A 176 10.11 -31.32 8.09
C ASP A 176 9.62 -30.14 8.92
N ASP A 177 9.23 -30.37 10.18
CA ASP A 177 8.81 -29.32 11.11
C ASP A 177 9.97 -28.37 11.45
N ALA A 178 11.19 -28.88 11.61
CA ALA A 178 12.37 -28.06 11.84
C ALA A 178 12.69 -27.18 10.62
N VAL A 179 12.56 -27.73 9.41
CA VAL A 179 12.75 -26.96 8.17
C VAL A 179 11.70 -25.86 8.05
N ALA A 180 10.42 -26.19 8.28
CA ALA A 180 9.33 -25.22 8.25
C ALA A 180 9.51 -24.10 9.28
N ARG A 181 9.98 -24.41 10.49
CA ARG A 181 10.28 -23.41 11.53
C ARG A 181 11.39 -22.46 11.10
N VAL A 182 12.47 -22.94 10.49
CA VAL A 182 13.54 -22.10 9.94
C VAL A 182 13.03 -21.23 8.79
N GLN A 183 12.21 -21.78 7.90
CA GLN A 183 11.62 -21.02 6.78
C GLN A 183 10.61 -19.96 7.23
N ALA A 184 9.97 -20.12 8.39
CA ALA A 184 9.06 -19.12 8.95
C ALA A 184 9.77 -18.06 9.81
N ALA A 185 11.01 -18.31 10.24
CA ALA A 185 11.71 -17.46 11.20
C ALA A 185 12.11 -16.08 10.64
N ASP A 186 12.14 -15.10 11.53
CA ASP A 186 12.65 -13.76 11.27
C ASP A 186 14.18 -13.67 11.44
N LEU A 187 14.80 -12.56 10.99
CA LEU A 187 16.24 -12.36 11.06
C LEU A 187 16.80 -12.53 12.50
N PRO A 188 16.21 -11.92 13.55
CA PRO A 188 16.68 -12.12 14.92
C PRO A 188 16.60 -13.57 15.42
N GLN A 189 15.57 -14.32 15.05
CA GLN A 189 15.47 -15.75 15.38
C GLN A 189 16.56 -16.57 14.68
N LEU A 190 16.76 -16.34 13.38
CA LEU A 190 17.77 -17.02 12.59
C LEU A 190 19.18 -16.78 13.13
N ASP A 191 19.49 -15.55 13.53
CA ASP A 191 20.79 -15.18 14.13
C ASP A 191 21.04 -15.93 15.45
N ARG A 192 20.06 -15.93 16.35
CA ARG A 192 20.16 -16.68 17.62
C ARG A 192 20.32 -18.18 17.41
N TRP A 193 19.59 -18.75 16.45
CA TRP A 193 19.69 -20.17 16.12
C TRP A 193 21.02 -20.51 15.44
N PHE A 194 21.59 -19.59 14.66
CA PHE A 194 22.91 -19.75 14.10
C PHE A 194 23.97 -19.87 15.21
N ASP A 195 23.97 -18.94 16.17
CA ASP A 195 24.91 -18.97 17.30
C ASP A 195 24.78 -20.23 18.16
N ARG A 196 23.54 -20.60 18.53
CA ARG A 196 23.30 -21.86 19.26
C ARG A 196 23.70 -23.07 18.43
N GLY A 197 23.47 -23.00 17.12
CA GLY A 197 23.85 -24.01 16.15
C GLY A 197 25.34 -24.31 16.11
N LEU A 198 26.20 -23.47 16.67
CA LEU A 198 27.65 -23.73 16.76
C LEU A 198 28.03 -24.65 17.93
N THR A 199 27.27 -24.65 19.02
CA THR A 199 27.68 -25.29 20.29
C THR A 199 26.66 -26.29 20.85
N ALA A 200 25.38 -26.12 20.57
CA ALA A 200 24.31 -26.98 21.09
C ALA A 200 24.53 -28.46 20.77
N ALA A 201 24.15 -29.36 21.68
CA ALA A 201 24.29 -30.80 21.51
C ALA A 201 23.18 -31.41 20.65
N THR A 202 22.01 -30.76 20.61
CA THR A 202 20.83 -31.27 19.92
C THR A 202 20.13 -30.22 19.07
N LEU A 203 19.37 -30.65 18.05
CA LEU A 203 18.55 -29.76 17.22
C LEU A 203 17.50 -29.01 18.05
N ALA A 204 16.95 -29.64 19.08
CA ALA A 204 15.95 -29.05 19.97
C ALA A 204 16.53 -27.89 20.80
N GLU A 205 17.77 -27.98 21.26
CA GLU A 205 18.45 -26.88 21.97
C GLU A 205 18.69 -25.67 21.04
N VAL A 206 18.93 -25.91 19.75
CA VAL A 206 19.09 -24.82 18.79
C VAL A 206 17.77 -24.10 18.57
N LEU A 207 16.73 -24.86 18.18
CA LEU A 207 15.43 -24.32 17.78
C LEU A 207 14.48 -24.04 18.95
N GLY A 208 14.90 -24.30 20.19
CA GLY A 208 14.12 -24.07 21.42
C GLY A 208 14.00 -22.62 21.85
#